data_AF-A0A378JIM5-F1
#
_entry.id   AF-A0A378JIM5-F1
#
_cell.length_a   1.000
_cell.length_b   1.000
_cell.length_c   1.000
_cell.angle_alpha   90.00
_cell.angle_beta   90.00
_cell.angle_gamma   90.00
#
_symmetry.space_group_name_H-M   'P 1'
#
loop_
_entity.id
_entity.type
_entity.pdbx_description
1 polymer ?
#
loop_
_entity_poly.entity_id
_entity_poly.type
_entity_poly.pdbx_seq_one_letter_code
_entity_poly.pdbx_strand_id
1 'polypeptide(L)'
;MPFPVLLSVNDWHKKMSGSSSDNNIVELLKNIYEAKTIYTQFDKLTELLNFLENNKLEGAIYTELNTSILAVIGHIINEDDEVKIREKVTAREKIKKFDPYYMPWIRPEPGDLSNDLFALFQSVKQQSDADIKSTFATFFKKLKSSKNLLKLGGRNKSEDDFWAYRQESDIEEAHYNLEELEQFRVIPYQGKLLKLTNIENGENKRLTFEYASTKHLTLKAFDDFFKRSQDYPKRGIYTIHINGSMFVGPSLAPQRTSIFFNPKAILHPSFSDSYARIPLFMAGQIEIEQGEAGLLDSGSGHYLPDYEQTQLANLFFKVIGIISNRTKLTFFRLIDQERVFDADFNCTELEALIKDFCLINKIDPRIVTLDYLGTAAPSLYTHYKMQAQINNELVLWQKESFVFFSTLSVQTLKLNQEIEKFSKYGQYTNPEYTCDLLLNIQKAIDEWNRYHQQSKITSKRQSAVNNLEKRVQQQLIYYTTKLLLRNLSEEPMPEPQQKWVKQFLKGKMDIAKAAQEIAAFKNKEISFHKSWPNETPELAEGSISNRLTTVASGRPFFSANSIQKSNPIISAIFELIIKSEQASLKALKKINASLAKVLIESEKPTKQIFLG
;
A
#
# COMPACT_ATOMS: atom_id res chain seq x y z
N MET A 1 9.07 -17.11 -4.13
CA MET A 1 9.01 -17.78 -5.44
C MET A 1 10.17 -17.26 -6.27
N PRO A 2 10.78 -18.08 -7.15
CA PRO A 2 11.80 -17.58 -8.07
C PRO A 2 11.17 -16.53 -9.01
N PHE A 3 11.94 -15.54 -9.42
CA PHE A 3 11.50 -14.58 -10.44
C PHE A 3 11.35 -15.27 -11.80
N PRO A 4 10.46 -14.76 -12.68
CA PRO A 4 10.40 -15.25 -14.04
C PRO A 4 11.73 -15.00 -14.76
N VAL A 5 12.06 -15.91 -15.67
CA VAL A 5 13.28 -15.84 -16.49
C VAL A 5 12.87 -15.99 -17.94
N LEU A 6 13.14 -14.98 -18.75
CA LEU A 6 13.01 -15.12 -20.20
C LEU A 6 14.18 -15.95 -20.73
N LEU A 7 13.86 -16.92 -21.59
CA LEU A 7 14.84 -17.82 -22.18
C LEU A 7 15.83 -17.11 -23.10
N SER A 8 17.10 -17.52 -23.05
CA SER A 8 18.14 -16.98 -23.93
C SER A 8 18.02 -17.51 -25.36
N VAL A 9 18.69 -16.86 -26.31
CA VAL A 9 18.76 -17.32 -27.70
C VAL A 9 19.38 -18.73 -27.79
N ASN A 10 20.41 -19.00 -26.99
CA ASN A 10 21.03 -20.33 -26.96
C ASN A 10 20.09 -21.39 -26.33
N ASP A 11 19.33 -21.04 -25.30
CA ASP A 11 18.32 -21.97 -24.75
C ASP A 11 17.26 -22.30 -25.80
N TRP A 12 16.84 -21.30 -26.58
CA TRP A 12 15.92 -21.51 -27.69
C TRP A 12 16.47 -22.51 -28.70
N HIS A 13 17.71 -22.30 -29.18
CA HIS A 13 18.35 -23.22 -30.11
C HIS A 13 18.48 -24.64 -29.54
N LYS A 14 18.87 -24.78 -28.27
CA LYS A 14 18.99 -26.09 -27.60
C LYS A 14 17.64 -26.79 -27.50
N LYS A 15 16.59 -26.09 -27.07
CA LYS A 15 15.26 -26.66 -26.93
C LYS A 15 14.60 -26.98 -28.29
N MET A 16 15.01 -26.29 -29.36
CA MET A 16 14.56 -26.54 -30.73
C MET A 16 15.44 -27.55 -31.50
N SER A 17 16.50 -28.09 -30.89
CA SER A 17 17.41 -29.03 -31.56
C SER A 17 16.67 -30.30 -32.03
N GLY A 18 16.46 -30.41 -33.34
CA GLY A 18 15.64 -31.44 -33.99
C GLY A 18 14.52 -30.89 -34.90
N SER A 19 14.19 -29.60 -34.74
CA SER A 19 13.29 -28.82 -35.60
C SER A 19 14.11 -27.70 -36.26
N SER A 20 13.75 -27.22 -37.44
CA SER A 20 14.33 -25.96 -37.94
C SER A 20 14.04 -24.86 -36.92
N SER A 21 15.08 -24.27 -36.33
CA SER A 21 14.93 -23.19 -35.35
C SER A 21 14.17 -22.04 -35.99
N ASP A 22 13.07 -21.61 -35.37
CA ASP A 22 12.28 -20.49 -35.90
C ASP A 22 13.11 -19.21 -35.80
N ASN A 23 13.70 -18.81 -36.93
CA ASN A 23 14.58 -17.65 -37.04
C ASN A 23 13.86 -16.35 -36.65
N ASN A 24 12.54 -16.27 -36.80
CA ASN A 24 11.78 -15.09 -36.39
C ASN A 24 11.80 -14.91 -34.87
N ILE A 25 11.63 -16.01 -34.12
CA ILE A 25 11.70 -15.98 -32.65
C ILE A 25 13.12 -15.64 -32.18
N VAL A 26 14.14 -16.17 -32.87
CA VAL A 26 15.54 -15.82 -32.58
C VAL A 26 15.77 -14.32 -32.74
N GLU A 27 15.31 -13.72 -33.84
CA GLU A 27 15.44 -12.29 -34.09
C GLU A 27 14.67 -11.45 -33.06
N LEU A 28 13.43 -11.82 -32.76
CA LEU A 28 12.61 -11.14 -31.76
C LEU A 28 13.21 -11.21 -30.35
N LEU A 29 13.79 -12.36 -29.96
CA LEU A 29 14.54 -12.49 -28.70
C LEU A 29 15.78 -11.60 -28.69
N LYS A 30 16.58 -11.57 -29.77
CA LYS A 30 17.74 -10.67 -29.89
C LYS A 30 17.32 -9.20 -29.70
N ASN A 31 16.23 -8.79 -30.33
CA ASN A 31 15.69 -7.44 -30.21
C ASN A 31 15.29 -7.06 -28.77
N ILE A 32 14.77 -8.01 -27.97
CA ILE A 32 14.47 -7.79 -26.55
C ILE A 32 15.75 -7.53 -25.75
N TYR A 33 16.83 -8.27 -26.06
CA TYR A 33 18.10 -8.18 -25.35
C TYR A 33 18.96 -6.97 -25.76
N GLU A 34 18.74 -6.43 -26.95
CA GLU A 34 19.38 -5.22 -27.49
C GLU A 34 18.62 -3.92 -27.12
N ALA A 35 17.41 -4.05 -26.56
CA ALA A 35 16.63 -2.90 -26.13
C ALA A 35 17.35 -2.08 -25.03
N LYS A 36 17.45 -0.76 -25.26
CA LYS A 36 18.20 0.17 -24.39
C LYS A 36 17.42 0.73 -23.22
N THR A 37 16.09 0.65 -23.27
CA THR A 37 15.19 1.18 -22.24
C THR A 37 14.11 0.18 -21.92
N ILE A 38 13.54 0.27 -20.71
CA ILE A 38 12.36 -0.50 -20.35
C ILE A 38 11.20 -0.32 -21.33
N TYR A 39 11.02 0.87 -21.91
CA TYR A 39 9.94 1.17 -22.86
C TYR A 39 10.09 0.36 -24.15
N THR A 40 11.28 0.42 -24.76
CA THR A 40 11.58 -0.36 -25.96
C THR A 40 11.56 -1.86 -25.65
N GLN A 41 12.08 -2.26 -24.49
CA GLN A 41 12.11 -3.66 -24.09
C GLN A 41 10.69 -4.22 -23.91
N PHE A 42 9.79 -3.44 -23.31
CA PHE A 42 8.37 -3.78 -23.19
C PHE A 42 7.69 -3.92 -24.56
N ASP A 43 7.98 -3.00 -25.49
CA ASP A 43 7.44 -3.08 -26.85
C ASP A 43 7.95 -4.33 -27.59
N LYS A 44 9.22 -4.71 -27.42
CA LYS A 44 9.80 -5.93 -28.02
C LYS A 44 9.27 -7.22 -27.38
N LEU A 45 9.02 -7.22 -26.07
CA LEU A 45 8.32 -8.32 -25.39
C LEU A 45 6.89 -8.47 -25.95
N THR A 46 6.19 -7.36 -26.15
CA THR A 46 4.83 -7.34 -26.73
C THR A 46 4.83 -7.84 -28.17
N GLU A 47 5.81 -7.45 -28.98
CA GLU A 47 5.97 -7.91 -30.37
C GLU A 47 6.14 -9.43 -30.44
N LEU A 48 6.98 -10.01 -29.57
CA LEU A 48 7.14 -11.45 -29.47
C LEU A 48 5.88 -12.16 -28.97
N LEU A 49 5.19 -11.59 -27.96
CA LEU A 49 3.91 -12.13 -27.47
C LEU A 49 2.88 -12.20 -28.59
N ASN A 50 2.67 -11.09 -29.30
CA ASN A 50 1.73 -11.00 -30.42
C ASN A 50 2.10 -11.96 -31.55
N PHE A 51 3.39 -12.13 -31.85
CA PHE A 51 3.85 -13.10 -32.85
C PHE A 51 3.43 -14.53 -32.49
N LEU A 52 3.64 -14.95 -31.24
CA LEU A 52 3.27 -16.29 -30.75
C LEU A 52 1.75 -16.50 -30.82
N GLU A 53 0.97 -15.51 -30.40
CA GLU A 53 -0.50 -15.59 -30.34
C GLU A 53 -1.15 -15.55 -31.73
N ASN A 54 -0.69 -14.67 -32.63
CA ASN A 54 -1.27 -14.52 -33.97
C ASN A 54 -0.96 -15.71 -34.88
N ASN A 55 0.23 -16.30 -34.77
CA ASN A 55 0.62 -17.47 -35.57
C ASN A 55 0.13 -18.80 -34.96
N LYS A 56 -0.52 -18.75 -33.78
CA LYS A 56 -1.06 -19.92 -33.08
C LYS A 56 -0.04 -21.06 -32.99
N LEU A 57 1.21 -20.73 -32.65
CA LEU A 57 2.29 -21.71 -32.62
C LEU A 57 2.03 -22.72 -31.49
N GLU A 58 1.87 -23.99 -31.87
CA GLU A 58 1.55 -25.08 -30.95
C GLU A 58 2.81 -25.80 -30.46
N GLY A 59 2.84 -26.17 -29.18
CA GLY A 59 3.92 -26.95 -28.58
C GLY A 59 4.33 -26.43 -27.21
N ALA A 60 4.80 -27.33 -26.35
CA ALA A 60 5.13 -27.02 -24.96
C ALA A 60 6.14 -25.87 -24.83
N ILE A 61 7.10 -25.77 -25.75
CA ILE A 61 8.12 -24.71 -25.76
C ILE A 61 7.53 -23.33 -26.07
N TYR A 62 6.57 -23.23 -27.00
CA TYR A 62 5.91 -21.97 -27.35
C TYR A 62 4.99 -21.51 -26.21
N THR A 63 4.29 -22.45 -25.58
CA THR A 63 3.47 -22.17 -24.38
C THR A 63 4.33 -21.70 -23.20
N GLU A 64 5.48 -22.34 -22.96
CA GLU A 64 6.43 -21.92 -21.92
C GLU A 64 6.99 -20.52 -22.19
N LEU A 65 7.35 -20.22 -23.44
CA LEU A 65 7.83 -18.89 -23.83
C LEU A 65 6.72 -17.83 -23.66
N ASN A 66 5.50 -18.10 -24.13
CA ASN A 66 4.35 -17.20 -23.96
C ASN A 66 4.09 -16.89 -22.48
N THR A 67 4.03 -17.93 -21.64
CA THR A 67 3.87 -17.80 -20.19
C THR A 67 4.99 -16.98 -19.55
N SER A 68 6.23 -17.21 -19.96
CA SER A 68 7.39 -16.48 -19.44
C SER A 68 7.35 -14.99 -19.83
N ILE A 69 6.97 -14.68 -21.07
CA ILE A 69 6.80 -13.30 -21.53
C ILE A 69 5.72 -12.58 -20.74
N LEU A 70 4.55 -13.20 -20.57
CA LEU A 70 3.45 -12.64 -19.78
C LEU A 70 3.89 -12.41 -18.33
N ALA A 71 4.61 -13.34 -17.73
CA ALA A 71 5.13 -13.19 -16.37
C ALA A 71 6.11 -12.01 -16.27
N VAL A 72 7.05 -11.85 -17.22
CA VAL A 72 7.97 -10.69 -17.23
C VAL A 72 7.21 -9.38 -17.42
N ILE A 73 6.27 -9.31 -18.38
CA ILE A 73 5.42 -8.14 -18.61
C ILE A 73 4.63 -7.79 -17.34
N GLY A 74 4.01 -8.80 -16.71
CA GLY A 74 3.23 -8.67 -15.48
C GLY A 74 4.06 -8.09 -14.33
N HIS A 75 5.31 -8.52 -14.18
CA HIS A 75 6.22 -7.95 -13.19
C HIS A 75 6.58 -6.48 -13.49
N ILE A 76 6.74 -6.10 -14.76
CA ILE A 76 7.01 -4.71 -15.15
C ILE A 76 5.82 -3.79 -14.81
N ILE A 77 4.58 -4.26 -14.97
CA ILE A 77 3.36 -3.44 -14.82
C ILE A 77 2.56 -3.72 -13.54
N ASN A 78 3.15 -4.51 -12.63
CA ASN A 78 2.55 -4.96 -11.38
C ASN A 78 1.15 -5.58 -11.56
N GLU A 79 1.06 -6.63 -12.37
CA GLU A 79 -0.16 -7.38 -12.66
C GLU A 79 0.14 -8.88 -12.79
N ASP A 80 -0.70 -9.71 -12.18
CA ASP A 80 -0.57 -11.18 -12.24
C ASP A 80 -1.67 -11.82 -13.08
N ASP A 81 -2.78 -11.11 -13.32
CA ASP A 81 -3.89 -11.60 -14.13
C ASP A 81 -3.55 -11.43 -15.62
N GLU A 82 -3.37 -12.55 -16.30
CA GLU A 82 -3.06 -12.63 -17.72
C GLU A 82 -4.02 -11.87 -18.64
N VAL A 83 -5.31 -11.78 -18.29
CA VAL A 83 -6.29 -11.03 -19.09
C VAL A 83 -6.04 -9.53 -18.92
N LYS A 84 -5.85 -9.07 -17.68
CA LYS A 84 -5.52 -7.67 -17.40
C LYS A 84 -4.17 -7.26 -17.97
N ILE A 85 -3.19 -8.17 -18.00
CA ILE A 85 -1.90 -7.93 -18.66
C ILE A 85 -2.14 -7.60 -20.14
N ARG A 86 -2.94 -8.40 -20.86
CA ARG A 86 -3.24 -8.17 -22.28
C ARG A 86 -4.04 -6.88 -22.52
N GLU A 87 -4.97 -6.55 -21.62
CA GLU A 87 -5.68 -5.25 -21.66
C GLU A 87 -4.71 -4.06 -21.54
N LYS A 88 -3.77 -4.13 -20.59
CA LYS A 88 -2.73 -3.11 -20.38
C LYS A 88 -1.76 -3.01 -21.56
N VAL A 89 -1.36 -4.14 -22.14
CA VAL A 89 -0.55 -4.20 -23.37
C VAL A 89 -1.27 -3.49 -24.52
N THR A 90 -2.54 -3.82 -24.75
CA THR A 90 -3.39 -3.18 -25.78
C THR A 90 -3.51 -1.67 -25.55
N ALA A 91 -3.64 -1.24 -24.29
CA ALA A 91 -3.66 0.18 -23.94
C ALA A 91 -2.35 0.89 -24.33
N ARG A 92 -1.18 0.28 -24.05
CA ARG A 92 0.13 0.83 -24.45
C ARG A 92 0.25 0.94 -25.96
N GLU A 93 -0.13 -0.07 -26.73
CA GLU A 93 -0.07 -0.04 -28.19
C GLU A 93 -0.86 1.12 -28.80
N LYS A 94 -2.01 1.44 -28.23
CA LYS A 94 -2.87 2.56 -28.68
C LYS A 94 -2.34 3.93 -28.28
N ILE A 95 -1.72 4.03 -27.10
CA ILE A 95 -1.28 5.32 -26.54
C ILE A 95 0.15 5.68 -26.95
N LYS A 96 1.03 4.69 -27.21
CA LYS A 96 2.45 4.95 -27.52
C LYS A 96 2.69 5.82 -28.75
N LYS A 97 1.71 5.87 -29.67
CA LYS A 97 1.73 6.79 -30.82
C LYS A 97 1.58 8.27 -30.45
N PHE A 98 1.01 8.57 -29.27
CA PHE A 98 0.82 9.93 -28.75
C PHE A 98 1.76 10.24 -27.58
N ASP A 99 2.12 9.23 -26.78
CA ASP A 99 3.13 9.29 -25.72
C ASP A 99 4.00 8.00 -25.73
N PRO A 100 5.18 8.00 -26.38
CA PRO A 100 6.06 6.84 -26.45
C PRO A 100 6.52 6.29 -25.08
N TYR A 101 6.45 7.12 -24.04
CA TYR A 101 6.88 6.78 -22.67
C TYR A 101 5.73 6.36 -21.77
N TYR A 102 4.51 6.27 -22.29
CA TYR A 102 3.36 5.77 -21.55
C TYR A 102 3.54 4.29 -21.20
N MET A 103 3.64 3.99 -19.92
CA MET A 103 3.58 2.63 -19.41
C MET A 103 2.29 2.42 -18.63
N PRO A 104 1.63 1.26 -18.76
CA PRO A 104 0.34 0.99 -18.14
C PRO A 104 0.48 0.55 -16.66
N TRP A 105 1.39 1.19 -15.93
CA TRP A 105 1.53 1.08 -14.48
C TRP A 105 0.86 2.26 -13.77
N ILE A 106 0.74 2.17 -12.45
CA ILE A 106 0.13 3.23 -11.62
C ILE A 106 1.01 4.49 -11.68
N ARG A 107 0.38 5.66 -11.81
CA ARG A 107 1.06 6.97 -11.90
C ARG A 107 0.68 7.84 -10.69
N PRO A 108 1.58 8.70 -10.20
CA PRO A 108 1.25 9.63 -9.14
C PRO A 108 0.26 10.69 -9.62
N GLU A 109 -0.67 11.06 -8.75
CA GLU A 109 -1.63 12.14 -8.99
C GLU A 109 -1.09 13.43 -8.36
N PRO A 110 -0.85 14.50 -9.14
CA PRO A 110 -0.42 15.78 -8.60
C PRO A 110 -1.54 16.48 -7.82
N GLY A 111 -2.80 16.03 -7.94
CA GLY A 111 -3.94 16.49 -7.14
C GLY A 111 -4.64 17.74 -7.67
N ASP A 112 -3.96 18.58 -8.46
CA ASP A 112 -4.57 19.73 -9.15
C ASP A 112 -5.09 19.39 -10.56
N LEU A 113 -4.75 18.21 -11.07
CA LEU A 113 -5.24 17.64 -12.33
C LEU A 113 -5.16 16.10 -12.27
N SER A 114 -6.01 15.41 -13.04
CA SER A 114 -5.96 13.95 -13.16
C SER A 114 -4.84 13.51 -14.10
N ASN A 115 -4.03 12.53 -13.70
CA ASN A 115 -2.89 12.02 -14.45
C ASN A 115 -3.14 10.63 -15.09
N ASP A 116 -4.39 10.34 -15.46
CA ASP A 116 -4.79 9.11 -16.14
C ASP A 116 -4.83 9.30 -17.67
N LEU A 117 -3.74 8.93 -18.34
CA LEU A 117 -3.64 8.98 -19.80
C LEU A 117 -4.56 7.98 -20.51
N PHE A 118 -4.91 6.87 -19.86
CA PHE A 118 -5.83 5.90 -20.47
C PHE A 118 -7.25 6.45 -20.46
N ALA A 119 -7.71 7.01 -19.34
CA ALA A 119 -8.99 7.70 -19.28
C ALA A 119 -9.05 8.88 -20.27
N LEU A 120 -7.97 9.67 -20.37
CA LEU A 120 -7.87 10.73 -21.37
C LEU A 120 -8.07 10.16 -22.79
N PHE A 121 -7.31 9.13 -23.16
CA PHE A 121 -7.43 8.48 -24.47
C PHE A 121 -8.85 7.97 -24.72
N GLN A 122 -9.49 7.31 -23.74
CA GLN A 122 -10.86 6.80 -23.88
C GLN A 122 -11.87 7.91 -24.21
N SER A 123 -11.67 9.12 -23.67
CA SER A 123 -12.55 10.28 -23.94
C SER A 123 -12.43 10.83 -25.35
N VAL A 124 -11.28 10.63 -26.02
CA VAL A 124 -10.99 11.19 -27.35
C VAL A 124 -10.75 10.15 -28.45
N LYS A 125 -10.84 8.85 -28.14
CA LYS A 125 -10.50 7.74 -29.07
C LYS A 125 -11.31 7.71 -30.37
N GLN A 126 -12.45 8.41 -30.42
CA GLN A 126 -13.32 8.51 -31.61
C GLN A 126 -12.96 9.72 -32.50
N GLN A 127 -12.04 10.58 -32.06
CA GLN A 127 -11.58 11.74 -32.82
C GLN A 127 -10.48 11.35 -33.81
N SER A 128 -10.07 12.28 -34.67
CA SER A 128 -8.94 12.06 -35.58
C SER A 128 -7.62 11.94 -34.81
N ASP A 129 -6.63 11.22 -35.37
CA ASP A 129 -5.30 11.12 -34.75
C ASP A 129 -4.65 12.50 -34.51
N ALA A 130 -4.97 13.51 -35.34
CA ALA A 130 -4.50 14.88 -35.17
C ALA A 130 -5.13 15.56 -33.94
N ASP A 131 -6.43 15.37 -33.71
CA ASP A 131 -7.13 15.93 -32.55
C ASP A 131 -6.71 15.26 -31.24
N ILE A 132 -6.49 13.94 -31.27
CA ILE A 132 -5.96 13.21 -30.12
C ILE A 132 -4.57 13.74 -29.77
N LYS A 133 -3.69 13.92 -30.77
CA LYS A 133 -2.35 14.48 -30.56
C LYS A 133 -2.40 15.90 -29.97
N SER A 134 -3.32 16.74 -30.45
CA SER A 134 -3.54 18.10 -29.90
C SER A 134 -4.03 18.06 -28.44
N THR A 135 -4.93 17.12 -28.12
CA THR A 135 -5.42 16.90 -26.76
C THR A 135 -4.30 16.48 -25.81
N PHE A 136 -3.46 15.52 -26.22
CA PHE A 136 -2.31 15.08 -25.42
C PHE A 136 -1.30 16.22 -25.22
N ALA A 137 -1.02 17.03 -26.25
CA ALA A 137 -0.14 18.19 -26.11
C ALA A 137 -0.68 19.20 -25.09
N THR A 138 -1.99 19.46 -25.10
CA THR A 138 -2.66 20.33 -24.13
C THR A 138 -2.59 19.76 -22.72
N PHE A 139 -2.83 18.45 -22.57
CA PHE A 139 -2.69 17.74 -21.30
C PHE A 139 -1.28 17.90 -20.71
N PHE A 140 -0.23 17.62 -21.49
CA PHE A 140 1.15 17.74 -21.00
C PHE A 140 1.54 19.19 -20.69
N LYS A 141 1.00 20.17 -21.43
CA LYS A 141 1.19 21.59 -21.10
C LYS A 141 0.61 21.91 -19.71
N LYS A 142 -0.60 21.44 -19.40
CA LYS A 142 -1.22 21.61 -18.08
C LYS A 142 -0.44 20.89 -16.99
N LEU A 143 0.01 19.66 -17.27
CA LEU A 143 0.79 18.87 -16.32
C LEU A 143 2.10 19.57 -15.93
N LYS A 144 2.83 20.14 -16.90
CA LYS A 144 4.04 20.91 -16.64
C LYS A 144 3.83 22.18 -15.82
N SER A 145 2.62 22.75 -15.85
CA SER A 145 2.25 23.93 -15.04
C SER A 145 1.68 23.58 -13.67
N SER A 146 1.60 22.30 -13.30
CA SER A 146 1.10 21.90 -11.99
C SER A 146 1.98 22.46 -10.89
N LYS A 147 1.35 23.04 -9.87
CA LYS A 147 2.04 23.61 -8.71
C LYS A 147 2.59 22.56 -7.75
N ASN A 148 2.11 21.32 -7.88
CA ASN A 148 2.43 20.20 -6.98
C ASN A 148 3.53 19.28 -7.54
N LEU A 149 4.11 19.60 -8.70
CA LEU A 149 5.35 18.98 -9.16
C LEU A 149 6.55 19.71 -8.56
N LEU A 150 7.69 19.02 -8.45
CA LEU A 150 8.94 19.67 -8.10
C LEU A 150 9.25 20.71 -9.17
N LYS A 151 9.31 22.00 -8.79
CA LYS A 151 9.62 23.10 -9.71
C LYS A 151 11.01 22.96 -10.38
N LEU A 152 11.85 22.10 -9.81
CA LEU A 152 13.27 21.94 -10.11
C LEU A 152 13.55 20.52 -10.63
N GLY A 153 14.57 20.36 -11.48
CA GLY A 153 15.07 19.04 -11.91
C GLY A 153 14.80 18.64 -13.36
N GLY A 154 14.40 19.58 -14.21
CA GLY A 154 14.29 19.32 -15.65
C GLY A 154 14.46 20.61 -16.44
N ARG A 155 15.61 20.74 -17.10
CA ARG A 155 16.01 21.81 -18.05
C ARG A 155 14.86 22.66 -18.58
N ASN A 156 14.57 23.78 -17.91
CA ASN A 156 13.94 24.93 -18.54
C ASN A 156 14.89 26.10 -18.35
N LYS A 157 15.64 26.40 -19.41
CA LYS A 157 16.25 27.72 -19.58
C LYS A 157 15.12 28.70 -19.89
N SER A 158 14.54 29.26 -18.84
CA SER A 158 13.95 30.59 -18.87
C SER A 158 14.08 31.13 -17.45
N GLU A 159 14.93 32.15 -17.38
CA GLU A 159 15.22 33.09 -16.29
C GLU A 159 14.27 33.01 -15.07
N ASP A 160 14.89 32.86 -13.90
CA ASP A 160 14.35 33.06 -12.56
C ASP A 160 13.38 32.01 -12.01
N ASP A 161 13.93 30.88 -11.54
CA ASP A 161 13.65 30.32 -10.20
C ASP A 161 14.39 28.97 -10.02
N PHE A 162 15.72 29.03 -9.87
CA PHE A 162 16.49 27.89 -9.36
C PHE A 162 16.53 27.97 -7.83
N TRP A 163 15.66 27.19 -7.18
CA TRP A 163 15.60 27.05 -5.71
C TRP A 163 16.22 25.72 -5.25
N ALA A 164 17.41 25.36 -5.75
CA ALA A 164 18.18 24.35 -5.04
C ALA A 164 18.73 24.96 -3.74
N TYR A 165 18.96 24.14 -2.73
CA TYR A 165 19.56 24.60 -1.46
C TYR A 165 21.01 25.12 -1.63
N ARG A 166 21.59 25.05 -2.83
CA ARG A 166 22.90 25.59 -3.25
C ARG A 166 22.80 26.27 -4.61
N GLN A 167 23.74 27.16 -4.94
CA GLN A 167 23.81 27.81 -6.26
C GLN A 167 24.23 26.81 -7.35
N GLU A 168 23.74 27.01 -8.57
CA GLU A 168 23.95 26.14 -9.75
C GLU A 168 25.45 25.89 -10.05
N SER A 169 26.33 26.82 -9.69
CA SER A 169 27.79 26.71 -9.85
C SER A 169 28.47 25.66 -8.96
N ASP A 170 27.81 25.23 -7.87
CA ASP A 170 28.40 24.34 -6.85
C ASP A 170 27.96 22.87 -7.02
N ILE A 171 27.18 22.58 -8.06
CA ILE A 171 26.55 21.28 -8.30
C ILE A 171 27.07 20.70 -9.61
N GLU A 172 27.93 19.68 -9.53
CA GLU A 172 28.32 18.90 -10.70
C GLU A 172 27.26 17.81 -10.96
N GLU A 173 26.34 18.04 -11.91
CA GLU A 173 25.37 17.01 -12.32
C GLU A 173 26.06 15.94 -13.17
N ALA A 174 26.18 14.71 -12.64
CA ALA A 174 26.62 13.60 -13.47
C ALA A 174 25.55 13.28 -14.53
N HIS A 175 25.97 13.24 -15.79
CA HIS A 175 25.11 12.91 -16.91
C HIS A 175 25.23 11.42 -17.23
N TYR A 176 24.08 10.75 -17.31
CA TYR A 176 24.01 9.35 -17.72
C TYR A 176 23.43 9.22 -19.12
N ASN A 177 23.95 8.27 -19.90
CA ASN A 177 23.28 7.85 -21.13
C ASN A 177 22.04 6.98 -20.82
N LEU A 178 21.24 6.65 -21.85
CA LEU A 178 20.04 5.82 -21.74
C LEU A 178 20.29 4.56 -20.90
N GLU A 179 21.32 3.81 -21.26
CA GLU A 179 21.60 2.46 -20.75
C GLU A 179 22.14 2.50 -19.32
N GLU A 180 22.97 3.50 -19.01
CA GLU A 180 23.44 3.77 -17.66
C GLU A 180 22.29 4.13 -16.72
N LEU A 181 21.36 4.96 -17.18
CA LEU A 181 20.21 5.38 -16.38
C LEU A 181 19.30 4.20 -15.99
N GLU A 182 19.08 3.26 -16.91
CA GLU A 182 18.29 2.05 -16.66
C GLU A 182 18.90 1.16 -15.57
N GLN A 183 20.22 1.25 -15.30
CA GLN A 183 20.84 0.52 -14.18
C GLN A 183 20.33 0.99 -12.81
N PHE A 184 19.77 2.20 -12.72
CA PHE A 184 19.19 2.74 -11.49
C PHE A 184 17.68 2.58 -11.43
N ARG A 185 17.04 2.08 -12.50
CA ARG A 185 15.58 1.94 -12.54
C ARG A 185 15.13 0.89 -11.54
N VAL A 186 14.08 1.24 -10.79
CA VAL A 186 13.37 0.29 -9.94
C VAL A 186 11.89 0.27 -10.32
N ILE A 187 11.26 -0.88 -10.15
CA ILE A 187 9.86 -1.12 -10.53
C ILE A 187 9.12 -1.64 -9.30
N PRO A 188 7.98 -1.04 -8.92
CA PRO A 188 7.15 -1.58 -7.85
C PRO A 188 6.45 -2.86 -8.32
N TYR A 189 6.53 -3.91 -7.52
CA TYR A 189 5.82 -5.17 -7.73
C TYR A 189 5.41 -5.75 -6.37
N GLN A 190 4.10 -5.92 -6.15
CA GLN A 190 3.52 -6.49 -4.94
C GLN A 190 4.09 -5.90 -3.62
N GLY A 191 4.28 -4.58 -3.56
CA GLY A 191 4.81 -3.88 -2.38
C GLY A 191 6.32 -4.01 -2.17
N LYS A 192 7.05 -4.49 -3.18
CA LYS A 192 8.53 -4.51 -3.21
C LYS A 192 9.05 -3.74 -4.41
N LEU A 193 10.28 -3.25 -4.30
CA LEU A 193 11.03 -2.67 -5.41
C LEU A 193 11.93 -3.73 -6.05
N LEU A 194 11.73 -3.94 -7.34
CA LEU A 194 12.52 -4.85 -8.17
C LEU A 194 13.42 -4.05 -9.10
N LYS A 195 14.53 -4.66 -9.50
CA LYS A 195 15.38 -4.22 -10.59
C LYS A 195 15.30 -5.24 -11.72
N LEU A 196 15.01 -4.76 -12.92
CA LEU A 196 15.11 -5.57 -14.13
C LEU A 196 16.59 -5.77 -14.46
N THR A 197 17.02 -7.01 -14.64
CA THR A 197 18.42 -7.35 -14.86
C THR A 197 18.57 -8.35 -15.99
N ASN A 198 19.74 -8.31 -16.62
CA ASN A 198 20.15 -9.35 -17.53
C ASN A 198 21.24 -10.17 -16.85
N ILE A 199 21.04 -11.48 -16.78
CA ILE A 199 22.08 -12.41 -16.35
C ILE A 199 22.77 -13.00 -17.58
N GLU A 200 24.06 -13.34 -17.43
CA GLU A 200 24.92 -13.85 -18.51
C GLU A 200 25.16 -12.83 -19.65
N ASN A 201 25.90 -13.24 -20.68
CA ASN A 201 26.34 -12.38 -21.79
C ASN A 201 26.11 -13.04 -23.15
N GLY A 202 26.08 -12.23 -24.22
CA GLY A 202 25.93 -12.69 -25.60
C GLY A 202 24.62 -13.44 -25.83
N GLU A 203 24.67 -14.56 -26.57
CA GLU A 203 23.48 -15.37 -26.86
C GLU A 203 22.95 -16.16 -25.66
N ASN A 204 23.66 -16.18 -24.53
CA ASN A 204 23.18 -16.78 -23.28
C ASN A 204 22.48 -15.77 -22.37
N LYS A 205 22.40 -14.49 -22.75
CA LYS A 205 21.75 -13.44 -21.97
C LYS A 205 20.30 -13.83 -21.64
N ARG A 206 19.90 -13.71 -20.37
CA ARG A 206 18.52 -13.97 -19.89
C ARG A 206 18.00 -12.75 -19.16
N LEU A 207 16.73 -12.40 -19.40
CA LEU A 207 16.07 -11.29 -18.71
C LEU A 207 15.35 -11.81 -17.46
N THR A 208 15.61 -11.18 -16.31
CA THR A 208 14.98 -11.55 -15.03
C THR A 208 14.94 -10.36 -14.07
N PHE A 209 14.57 -10.59 -12.82
CA PHE A 209 14.47 -9.57 -11.79
C PHE A 209 15.36 -9.90 -10.59
N GLU A 210 15.76 -8.84 -9.89
CA GLU A 210 16.38 -8.91 -8.57
C GLU A 210 15.66 -7.96 -7.61
N TYR A 211 15.71 -8.28 -6.32
CA TYR A 211 15.24 -7.33 -5.31
C TYR A 211 16.20 -6.13 -5.23
N ALA A 212 15.63 -4.91 -5.29
CA ALA A 212 16.43 -3.71 -5.09
C ALA A 212 17.04 -3.67 -3.69
N SER A 213 18.24 -3.11 -3.57
CA SER A 213 18.94 -3.00 -2.29
C SER A 213 19.85 -1.78 -2.27
N THR A 214 19.76 -0.98 -1.20
CA THR A 214 20.65 0.16 -0.98
C THR A 214 21.93 -0.23 -0.25
N LYS A 215 22.12 -1.53 0.06
CA LYS A 215 23.25 -2.03 0.85
C LYS A 215 24.62 -1.64 0.27
N HIS A 216 24.69 -1.48 -1.05
CA HIS A 216 25.91 -1.14 -1.79
C HIS A 216 26.02 0.33 -2.18
N LEU A 217 25.03 1.16 -1.82
CA LEU A 217 24.99 2.60 -2.13
C LEU A 217 25.61 3.45 -1.01
N THR A 218 26.53 2.88 -0.23
CA THR A 218 27.15 3.57 0.92
C THR A 218 27.93 4.79 0.47
N LEU A 219 27.72 5.92 1.14
CA LEU A 219 28.45 7.15 0.88
C LEU A 219 29.62 7.25 1.84
N LYS A 220 30.81 7.36 1.27
CA LYS A 220 31.97 7.88 1.99
C LYS A 220 32.04 9.35 1.67
N ALA A 221 31.84 10.20 2.67
CA ALA A 221 32.19 11.61 2.53
C ALA A 221 33.42 11.90 3.38
N PHE A 222 34.19 12.90 2.95
CA PHE A 222 35.25 13.45 3.74
C PHE A 222 34.69 14.62 4.56
N ASP A 223 34.79 14.51 5.88
CA ASP A 223 34.49 15.59 6.79
C ASP A 223 35.74 16.47 6.88
N ASP A 224 35.74 17.61 6.17
CA ASP A 224 36.87 18.54 6.14
C ASP A 224 37.19 19.14 7.51
N PHE A 225 36.18 19.25 8.39
CA PHE A 225 36.34 19.82 9.71
C PHE A 225 37.09 18.87 10.64
N PHE A 226 36.68 17.61 10.68
CA PHE A 226 37.36 16.57 11.47
C PHE A 226 38.49 15.88 10.70
N LYS A 227 38.73 16.28 9.45
CA LYS A 227 39.68 15.68 8.50
C LYS A 227 39.62 14.15 8.49
N ARG A 228 38.41 13.58 8.49
CA ARG A 228 38.19 12.13 8.55
C ARG A 228 37.12 11.68 7.58
N SER A 229 37.28 10.47 7.05
CA SER A 229 36.21 9.81 6.32
C SER A 229 35.06 9.49 7.28
N GLN A 230 33.83 9.81 6.88
CA GLN A 230 32.62 9.39 7.57
C GLN A 230 31.78 8.53 6.63
N ASP A 231 31.39 7.35 7.12
CA ASP A 231 30.42 6.50 6.44
C ASP A 231 29.01 6.96 6.82
N TYR A 232 28.19 7.25 5.81
CA TYR A 232 26.77 7.55 6.01
C TYR A 232 25.94 6.27 6.03
N PRO A 233 24.73 6.31 6.64
CA PRO A 233 23.77 5.21 6.53
C PRO A 233 23.60 4.78 5.07
N LYS A 234 23.33 3.48 4.84
CA LYS A 234 23.21 2.85 3.52
C LYS A 234 21.94 3.29 2.79
N ARG A 235 21.88 4.57 2.43
CA ARG A 235 20.75 5.22 1.77
C ARG A 235 21.10 5.48 0.31
N GLY A 236 20.14 5.22 -0.57
CA GLY A 236 20.17 5.67 -1.96
C GLY A 236 19.39 6.98 -2.11
N ILE A 237 19.55 7.63 -3.26
CA ILE A 237 18.66 8.71 -3.69
C ILE A 237 17.60 8.11 -4.57
N TYR A 238 16.34 8.46 -4.31
CA TYR A 238 15.23 8.09 -5.16
C TYR A 238 14.62 9.31 -5.84
N THR A 239 14.06 9.06 -7.03
CA THR A 239 13.26 10.01 -7.78
C THR A 239 12.00 9.32 -8.27
N ILE A 240 10.86 10.01 -8.18
CA ILE A 240 9.59 9.60 -8.76
C ILE A 240 9.26 10.58 -9.88
N HIS A 241 8.96 10.03 -11.04
CA HIS A 241 8.47 10.78 -12.18
C HIS A 241 6.96 10.81 -12.21
N ILE A 242 6.41 11.86 -12.80
CA ILE A 242 4.97 11.98 -13.00
C ILE A 242 4.41 10.85 -13.87
N ASN A 243 5.23 10.20 -14.69
CA ASN A 243 4.80 9.04 -15.47
C ASN A 243 4.76 7.73 -14.65
N GLY A 244 5.10 7.74 -13.37
CA GLY A 244 5.19 6.57 -12.47
C GLY A 244 6.58 5.91 -12.43
N SER A 245 7.51 6.33 -13.29
CA SER A 245 8.88 5.83 -13.32
C SER A 245 9.65 6.16 -12.03
N MET A 246 10.36 5.18 -11.48
CA MET A 246 11.18 5.33 -10.29
C MET A 246 12.64 4.95 -10.57
N PHE A 247 13.55 5.73 -9.98
CA PHE A 247 14.97 5.40 -9.95
C PHE A 247 15.47 5.42 -8.52
N VAL A 248 16.45 4.57 -8.23
CA VAL A 248 17.20 4.52 -6.99
C VAL A 248 18.67 4.35 -7.32
N GLY A 249 19.48 5.34 -6.96
CA GLY A 249 20.90 5.34 -7.29
C GLY A 249 21.78 5.81 -6.14
N PRO A 250 23.10 5.69 -6.32
CA PRO A 250 24.04 6.19 -5.33
C PRO A 250 23.89 7.70 -5.22
N SER A 251 24.03 8.17 -3.99
CA SER A 251 24.31 9.57 -3.76
C SER A 251 25.79 9.86 -4.04
N LEU A 252 26.14 11.12 -4.28
CA LEU A 252 27.49 11.64 -4.43
C LEU A 252 27.72 12.64 -3.29
N ALA A 253 28.81 12.53 -2.54
CA ALA A 253 29.11 13.49 -1.48
C ALA A 253 30.52 14.01 -1.66
N PRO A 254 30.78 15.02 -2.51
CA PRO A 254 32.16 15.34 -2.81
C PRO A 254 32.89 16.02 -1.65
N GLN A 255 32.25 16.78 -0.76
CA GLN A 255 32.85 17.34 0.48
C GLN A 255 31.78 18.06 1.33
N ARG A 256 31.80 17.90 2.66
CA ARG A 256 30.99 18.71 3.59
C ARG A 256 31.76 19.96 3.99
N THR A 257 31.34 21.12 3.50
CA THR A 257 31.88 22.42 3.88
C THR A 257 31.03 23.09 4.96
N SER A 258 31.57 23.21 6.19
CA SER A 258 31.17 24.12 7.29
C SER A 258 30.05 23.71 8.28
N ILE A 259 30.19 24.19 9.53
CA ILE A 259 29.25 24.10 10.66
C ILE A 259 28.06 25.08 10.50
N PHE A 260 28.22 26.13 9.69
CA PHE A 260 27.23 27.21 9.52
C PHE A 260 26.28 27.01 8.32
N PHE A 261 26.58 26.05 7.44
CA PHE A 261 25.71 25.65 6.35
C PHE A 261 25.21 24.24 6.64
N ASN A 262 23.90 24.01 6.50
CA ASN A 262 23.26 22.76 6.84
C ASN A 262 23.99 21.60 6.14
N PRO A 263 24.65 20.69 6.87
CA PRO A 263 25.63 19.81 6.26
C PRO A 263 24.96 18.65 5.46
N LYS A 264 23.64 18.69 5.26
CA LYS A 264 22.81 17.58 4.72
C LYS A 264 22.80 17.45 3.19
N ALA A 265 23.53 18.28 2.46
CA ALA A 265 23.53 18.24 1.00
C ALA A 265 24.39 17.10 0.45
N ILE A 266 23.72 15.99 0.19
CA ILE A 266 24.17 14.96 -0.73
C ILE A 266 24.01 15.51 -2.15
N LEU A 267 25.10 15.58 -2.93
CA LEU A 267 24.99 15.75 -4.37
C LEU A 267 24.40 14.47 -4.95
N HIS A 268 23.56 14.56 -5.95
CA HIS A 268 23.09 13.39 -6.65
C HIS A 268 22.95 13.72 -8.13
N PRO A 269 23.27 12.78 -9.00
CA PRO A 269 23.14 12.97 -10.43
C PRO A 269 21.66 13.04 -10.83
N SER A 270 21.40 13.52 -12.05
CA SER A 270 20.06 13.65 -12.61
C SER A 270 19.48 12.26 -12.95
N PHE A 271 19.06 11.48 -11.94
CA PHE A 271 18.25 10.27 -12.12
C PHE A 271 16.86 10.68 -12.61
N SER A 272 16.79 11.24 -13.80
CA SER A 272 15.56 11.76 -14.38
C SER A 272 15.26 11.05 -15.67
N ASP A 273 13.98 10.77 -15.89
CA ASP A 273 13.43 10.34 -17.16
C ASP A 273 13.47 11.55 -18.12
N SER A 274 14.67 11.85 -18.58
CA SER A 274 15.01 13.05 -19.37
C SER A 274 14.19 13.17 -20.66
N TYR A 275 13.54 12.08 -21.08
CA TYR A 275 12.77 11.99 -22.31
C TYR A 275 11.35 12.56 -22.18
N ALA A 276 10.76 12.58 -20.98
CA ALA A 276 9.43 13.13 -20.76
C ALA A 276 9.41 14.67 -20.76
N ARG A 277 10.54 15.33 -20.42
CA ARG A 277 10.64 16.79 -20.24
C ARG A 277 9.55 17.36 -19.31
N ILE A 278 9.16 16.59 -18.30
CA ILE A 278 8.21 16.99 -17.26
C ILE A 278 8.99 17.01 -15.94
N PRO A 279 8.72 17.98 -15.04
CA PRO A 279 9.39 17.98 -13.75
C PRO A 279 9.11 16.71 -12.94
N LEU A 280 10.02 16.41 -12.01
CA LEU A 280 9.88 15.29 -11.10
C LEU A 280 8.63 15.47 -10.23
N PHE A 281 8.02 14.34 -9.85
CA PHE A 281 6.95 14.36 -8.87
C PHE A 281 7.51 14.43 -7.44
N MET A 282 8.59 13.69 -7.18
CA MET A 282 9.24 13.64 -5.87
C MET A 282 10.69 13.22 -5.99
N ALA A 283 11.54 13.66 -5.06
CA ALA A 283 12.90 13.17 -4.89
C ALA A 283 13.26 13.17 -3.41
N GLY A 284 14.14 12.26 -2.99
CA GLY A 284 14.50 12.11 -1.58
C GLY A 284 15.53 11.02 -1.35
N GLN A 285 15.66 10.57 -0.11
CA GLN A 285 16.52 9.43 0.26
C GLN A 285 15.70 8.21 0.60
N ILE A 286 16.18 7.04 0.22
CA ILE A 286 15.51 5.76 0.49
C ILE A 286 16.49 4.77 1.11
N GLU A 287 16.01 3.93 2.02
CA GLU A 287 16.71 2.75 2.50
C GLU A 287 15.90 1.51 2.11
N ILE A 288 16.53 0.59 1.37
CA ILE A 288 15.88 -0.61 0.86
C ILE A 288 16.71 -1.84 1.23
N GLU A 289 16.07 -2.82 1.87
CA GLU A 289 16.63 -4.15 2.11
C GLU A 289 15.76 -5.21 1.41
N GLN A 290 16.34 -5.96 0.49
CA GLN A 290 15.65 -7.03 -0.26
C GLN A 290 14.29 -6.58 -0.85
N GLY A 291 14.30 -5.41 -1.48
CA GLY A 291 13.15 -4.79 -2.14
C GLY A 291 12.20 -4.06 -1.18
N GLU A 292 12.39 -4.12 0.14
CA GLU A 292 11.50 -3.50 1.12
C GLU A 292 12.04 -2.15 1.57
N ALA A 293 11.22 -1.10 1.42
CA ALA A 293 11.55 0.25 1.84
C ALA A 293 11.41 0.40 3.37
N GLY A 294 12.55 0.47 4.07
CA GLY A 294 12.61 0.73 5.51
C GLY A 294 12.49 2.22 5.86
N LEU A 295 12.90 3.09 4.94
CA LEU A 295 12.89 4.53 5.13
C LEU A 295 12.66 5.27 3.81
N LEU A 296 11.83 6.32 3.85
CA LEU A 296 11.63 7.29 2.78
C LEU A 296 11.75 8.70 3.38
N ASP A 297 12.90 9.33 3.14
CA ASP A 297 13.15 10.73 3.44
C ASP A 297 12.72 11.58 2.25
N SER A 298 12.22 12.76 2.54
CA SER A 298 11.82 13.75 1.55
C SER A 298 12.96 14.74 1.26
N GLY A 299 13.97 14.83 2.12
CA GLY A 299 15.18 15.62 1.82
C GLY A 299 16.17 14.84 0.95
N SER A 300 16.39 15.25 -0.30
CA SER A 300 17.43 14.66 -1.15
C SER A 300 18.81 15.32 -1.02
N GLY A 301 18.87 16.50 -0.37
CA GLY A 301 20.04 17.37 -0.35
C GLY A 301 19.99 18.46 -1.43
N HIS A 302 19.39 18.16 -2.59
CA HIS A 302 19.12 19.13 -3.67
C HIS A 302 17.69 19.66 -3.65
N TYR A 303 16.73 18.78 -3.37
CA TYR A 303 15.32 19.11 -3.28
C TYR A 303 14.90 19.10 -1.81
N LEU A 304 14.10 20.10 -1.45
CA LEU A 304 13.39 20.19 -0.19
C LEU A 304 11.90 20.32 -0.48
N PRO A 305 11.22 19.21 -0.84
CA PRO A 305 9.78 19.22 -1.04
C PRO A 305 9.07 19.69 0.22
N ASP A 306 7.97 20.41 0.02
CA ASP A 306 7.13 20.85 1.13
C ASP A 306 6.30 19.68 1.70
N TYR A 307 5.51 20.01 2.73
CA TYR A 307 4.67 19.03 3.41
C TYR A 307 3.65 18.41 2.45
N GLU A 308 2.97 19.24 1.66
CA GLU A 308 1.91 18.86 0.72
C GLU A 308 2.44 17.89 -0.36
N GLN A 309 3.56 18.23 -1.01
CA GLN A 309 4.24 17.39 -1.99
C GLN A 309 4.65 16.06 -1.36
N THR A 310 5.23 16.10 -0.16
CA THR A 310 5.62 14.89 0.56
C THR A 310 4.41 14.01 0.91
N GLN A 311 3.28 14.60 1.29
CA GLN A 311 2.05 13.85 1.57
C GLN A 311 1.47 13.21 0.30
N LEU A 312 1.47 13.90 -0.84
CA LEU A 312 1.05 13.32 -2.11
C LEU A 312 1.96 12.16 -2.54
N ALA A 313 3.28 12.29 -2.35
CA ALA A 313 4.22 11.20 -2.57
C ALA A 313 3.98 10.01 -1.64
N ASN A 314 3.77 10.26 -0.34
CA ASN A 314 3.44 9.21 0.61
C ASN A 314 2.12 8.51 0.27
N LEU A 315 1.12 9.24 -0.20
CA LEU A 315 -0.14 8.65 -0.67
C LEU A 315 0.10 7.74 -1.88
N PHE A 316 0.84 8.21 -2.89
CA PHE A 316 1.21 7.40 -4.04
C PHE A 316 1.95 6.12 -3.61
N PHE A 317 2.97 6.23 -2.75
CA PHE A 317 3.70 5.08 -2.23
C PHE A 317 2.84 4.12 -1.42
N LYS A 318 1.85 4.60 -0.66
CA LYS A 318 0.86 3.76 0.02
C LYS A 318 0.00 2.99 -1.00
N VAL A 319 -0.46 3.65 -2.06
CA VAL A 319 -1.27 3.03 -3.13
C VAL A 319 -0.50 1.90 -3.83
N ILE A 320 0.79 2.10 -4.13
CA ILE A 320 1.63 1.06 -4.76
C ILE A 320 2.23 0.06 -3.75
N GLY A 321 1.90 0.20 -2.46
CA GLY A 321 2.31 -0.72 -1.39
C GLY A 321 3.79 -0.61 -0.98
N ILE A 322 4.49 0.47 -1.31
CA ILE A 322 5.89 0.67 -0.91
C ILE A 322 6.00 1.17 0.54
N ILE A 323 5.07 2.03 0.98
CA ILE A 323 4.99 2.45 2.38
C ILE A 323 4.17 1.44 3.18
N SER A 324 4.78 0.92 4.24
CA SER A 324 4.13 0.11 5.26
C SER A 324 4.05 0.85 6.59
N ASN A 325 3.33 0.28 7.56
CA ASN A 325 3.28 0.74 8.95
C ASN A 325 4.64 0.79 9.65
N ARG A 326 5.67 0.14 9.09
CA ARG A 326 7.03 0.08 9.62
C ARG A 326 7.99 1.01 8.88
N THR A 327 7.58 1.56 7.75
CA THR A 327 8.42 2.46 6.96
C THR A 327 8.54 3.79 7.70
N LYS A 328 9.77 4.25 7.91
CA LYS A 328 10.05 5.56 8.50
C LYS A 328 9.93 6.64 7.45
N LEU A 329 9.10 7.63 7.71
CA LEU A 329 8.84 8.77 6.82
C LEU A 329 9.42 10.05 7.42
N THR A 330 9.58 11.07 6.59
CA THR A 330 9.94 12.41 7.08
C THR A 330 8.92 12.94 8.08
N PHE A 331 9.40 13.44 9.22
CA PHE A 331 8.57 14.16 10.16
C PHE A 331 8.58 15.66 9.86
N PHE A 332 7.38 16.26 9.73
CA PHE A 332 7.24 17.71 9.64
C PHE A 332 6.71 18.23 10.97
N ARG A 333 7.54 19.01 11.67
CA ARG A 333 7.22 19.57 12.98
C ARG A 333 6.16 20.65 12.86
N LEU A 334 5.17 20.63 13.74
CA LEU A 334 4.19 21.71 13.83
C LEU A 334 4.77 22.89 14.65
N ILE A 335 4.89 24.05 14.03
CA ILE A 335 5.32 25.32 14.65
C ILE A 335 4.30 26.37 14.22
N ASP A 336 3.63 27.04 15.17
CA ASP A 336 2.67 28.11 14.89
C ASP A 336 1.60 27.77 13.82
N GLN A 337 1.09 26.53 13.88
CA GLN A 337 0.13 25.93 12.93
C GLN A 337 0.68 25.57 11.55
N GLU A 338 1.96 25.82 11.29
CA GLU A 338 2.64 25.44 10.05
C GLU A 338 3.51 24.18 10.23
N ARG A 339 3.58 23.36 9.18
CA ARG A 339 4.38 22.12 9.14
C ARG A 339 5.75 22.42 8.55
N VAL A 340 6.77 22.45 9.40
CA VAL A 340 8.15 22.74 9.01
C VAL A 340 8.96 21.46 8.94
N PHE A 341 9.73 21.30 7.87
CA PHE A 341 10.59 20.14 7.66
C PHE A 341 11.64 19.99 8.78
N ASP A 342 11.74 18.79 9.36
CA ASP A 342 12.69 18.45 10.42
C ASP A 342 13.61 17.32 9.95
N ALA A 343 14.71 17.68 9.27
CA ALA A 343 15.57 16.70 8.62
C ALA A 343 16.35 15.76 9.56
N ASP A 344 16.29 15.95 10.89
CA ASP A 344 16.93 15.03 11.84
C ASP A 344 15.97 13.94 12.33
N PHE A 345 14.73 13.95 11.87
CA PHE A 345 13.71 13.01 12.34
C PHE A 345 12.92 12.35 11.21
N ASN A 346 13.17 11.05 11.05
CA ASN A 346 12.25 10.15 10.37
C ASN A 346 11.54 9.28 11.41
N CYS A 347 10.25 9.05 11.23
CA CYS A 347 9.46 8.23 12.14
C CYS A 347 8.35 7.49 11.40
N THR A 348 7.87 6.41 11.99
CA THR A 348 6.63 5.75 11.53
C THR A 348 5.44 6.67 11.75
N GLU A 349 4.32 6.39 11.07
CA GLU A 349 3.07 7.15 11.22
C GLU A 349 2.60 7.20 12.68
N LEU A 350 2.73 6.08 13.41
CA LEU A 350 2.33 6.00 14.80
C LEU A 350 3.23 6.86 15.73
N GLU A 351 4.54 6.84 15.51
CA GLU A 351 5.48 7.69 16.24
C GLU A 351 5.25 9.18 15.96
N ALA A 352 4.91 9.54 14.71
CA ALA A 352 4.58 10.91 14.33
C ALA A 352 3.39 11.45 15.12
N LEU A 353 2.33 10.64 15.28
CA LEU A 353 1.13 11.02 16.04
C LEU A 353 1.45 11.31 17.52
N ILE A 354 2.30 10.49 18.15
CA ILE A 354 2.71 10.72 19.55
C ILE A 354 3.55 11.98 19.67
N LYS A 355 4.47 12.22 18.73
CA LYS A 355 5.29 13.43 18.71
C LYS A 355 4.47 14.69 18.52
N ASP A 356 3.54 14.69 17.57
CA ASP A 356 2.62 15.80 17.34
C ASP A 356 1.84 16.11 18.61
N PHE A 357 1.31 15.08 19.28
CA PHE A 357 0.62 15.27 20.55
C PHE A 357 1.52 15.91 21.62
N CYS A 358 2.76 15.45 21.76
CA CYS A 358 3.71 16.04 22.72
C CYS A 358 4.01 17.51 22.39
N LEU A 359 4.26 17.82 21.12
CA LEU A 359 4.60 19.17 20.66
C LEU A 359 3.42 20.14 20.85
N ILE A 360 2.23 19.76 20.37
CA ILE A 360 1.01 20.57 20.45
C ILE A 360 0.67 20.92 21.91
N ASN A 361 0.82 19.95 22.82
CA ASN A 361 0.46 20.12 24.22
C ASN A 361 1.63 20.54 25.11
N LYS A 362 2.83 20.75 24.56
CA LYS A 362 4.07 21.08 25.29
C LYS A 362 4.36 20.07 26.42
N ILE A 363 4.20 18.78 26.13
CA ILE A 363 4.41 17.67 27.06
C ILE A 363 5.78 17.04 26.82
N ASP A 364 6.50 16.69 27.89
CA ASP A 364 7.72 15.89 27.79
C ASP A 364 7.41 14.48 27.25
N PRO A 365 7.98 14.04 26.12
CA PRO A 365 7.70 12.72 25.55
C PRO A 365 7.95 11.56 26.52
N ARG A 366 8.85 11.73 27.51
CA ARG A 366 9.20 10.69 28.49
C ARG A 366 8.06 10.35 29.45
N ILE A 367 7.10 11.25 29.65
CA ILE A 367 5.95 11.01 30.53
C ILE A 367 4.75 10.40 29.80
N VAL A 368 4.80 10.34 28.46
CA VAL A 368 3.68 9.86 27.63
C VAL A 368 3.70 8.33 27.57
N THR A 369 3.14 7.70 28.61
CA THR A 369 2.86 6.26 28.65
C THR A 369 1.48 5.93 28.07
N LEU A 370 1.19 4.64 27.85
CA LEU A 370 -0.15 4.20 27.46
C LEU A 370 -1.22 4.61 28.46
N ASP A 371 -0.94 4.51 29.76
CA ASP A 371 -1.89 4.91 30.81
C ASP A 371 -2.12 6.42 30.82
N TYR A 372 -1.05 7.20 30.57
CA TYR A 372 -1.15 8.65 30.40
C TYR A 372 -2.06 8.99 29.21
N LEU A 373 -1.82 8.37 28.04
CA LEU A 373 -2.67 8.57 26.86
C LEU A 373 -4.12 8.18 27.15
N GLY A 374 -4.36 7.08 27.86
CA GLY A 374 -5.72 6.63 28.20
C GLY A 374 -6.51 7.66 29.01
N THR A 375 -5.82 8.45 29.83
CA THR A 375 -6.42 9.49 30.67
C THR A 375 -6.48 10.84 29.96
N ALA A 376 -5.37 11.29 29.40
CA ALA A 376 -5.20 12.64 28.84
C ALA A 376 -5.63 12.76 27.37
N ALA A 377 -5.55 11.69 26.59
CA ALA A 377 -5.88 11.68 25.16
C ALA A 377 -6.52 10.36 24.70
N PRO A 378 -7.76 10.04 25.16
CA PRO A 378 -8.39 8.74 24.92
C PRO A 378 -8.46 8.31 23.45
N SER A 379 -8.73 9.25 22.53
CA SER A 379 -8.72 9.01 21.08
C SER A 379 -7.36 8.51 20.56
N LEU A 380 -6.28 9.14 21.02
CA LEU A 380 -4.92 8.78 20.64
C LEU A 380 -4.51 7.45 21.28
N TYR A 381 -4.92 7.19 22.52
CA TYR A 381 -4.75 5.90 23.18
C TYR A 381 -5.37 4.76 22.36
N THR A 382 -6.65 4.88 21.99
CA THR A 382 -7.33 3.84 21.20
C THR A 382 -6.66 3.66 19.85
N HIS A 383 -6.31 4.75 19.15
CA HIS A 383 -5.57 4.66 17.89
C HIS A 383 -4.27 3.87 18.07
N TYR A 384 -3.45 4.25 19.05
CA TYR A 384 -2.16 3.61 19.29
C TYR A 384 -2.32 2.13 19.62
N LYS A 385 -3.24 1.78 20.53
CA LYS A 385 -3.49 0.40 20.95
C LYS A 385 -3.89 -0.48 19.77
N MET A 386 -4.85 -0.02 18.95
CA MET A 386 -5.36 -0.81 17.82
C MET A 386 -4.32 -0.93 16.71
N GLN A 387 -3.58 0.15 16.40
CA GLN A 387 -2.53 0.09 15.38
C GLN A 387 -1.36 -0.79 15.83
N ALA A 388 -0.98 -0.75 17.12
CA ALA A 388 0.04 -1.62 17.67
C ALA A 388 -0.36 -3.11 17.59
N GLN A 389 -1.64 -3.45 17.78
CA GLN A 389 -2.14 -4.82 17.58
C GLN A 389 -1.94 -5.29 16.14
N ILE A 390 -2.29 -4.46 15.15
CA ILE A 390 -2.04 -4.77 13.73
C ILE A 390 -0.53 -4.98 13.47
N ASN A 391 0.30 -4.03 13.90
CA ASN A 391 1.74 -4.03 13.62
C ASN A 391 2.48 -5.23 14.24
N ASN A 392 1.98 -5.75 15.36
CA ASN A 392 2.60 -6.85 16.11
C ASN A 392 2.13 -8.24 15.68
N GLU A 393 1.06 -8.37 14.87
CA GLU A 393 0.47 -9.68 14.55
C GLU A 393 1.47 -10.63 13.89
N LEU A 394 2.31 -10.13 12.97
CA LEU A 394 3.34 -10.96 12.33
C LEU A 394 4.37 -11.50 13.33
N VAL A 395 4.78 -10.69 14.30
CA VAL A 395 5.76 -11.10 15.33
C VAL A 395 5.15 -12.14 16.27
N LEU A 396 3.90 -11.93 16.69
CA LEU A 396 3.16 -12.89 17.49
C LEU A 396 2.99 -14.22 16.75
N TRP A 397 2.58 -14.16 15.49
CA TRP A 397 2.45 -15.34 14.64
C TRP A 397 3.78 -16.09 14.49
N GLN A 398 4.88 -15.40 14.18
CA GLN A 398 6.20 -16.03 14.03
C GLN A 398 6.65 -16.71 15.33
N LYS A 399 6.39 -16.08 16.48
CA LYS A 399 6.69 -16.65 17.80
C LYS A 399 5.85 -17.89 18.11
N GLU A 400 4.55 -17.85 17.85
CA GLU A 400 3.61 -18.94 18.17
C GLU A 400 3.71 -20.10 17.19
N SER A 401 3.94 -19.83 15.90
CA SER A 401 3.97 -20.82 14.82
C SER A 401 5.34 -21.45 14.59
N PHE A 402 6.36 -21.06 15.38
CA PHE A 402 7.70 -21.59 15.28
C PHE A 402 7.72 -23.09 15.61
N VAL A 403 8.24 -23.89 14.67
CA VAL A 403 8.45 -25.32 14.85
C VAL A 403 9.83 -25.66 14.32
N PHE A 404 10.68 -26.21 15.19
CA PHE A 404 12.04 -26.60 14.85
C PHE A 404 12.05 -27.72 13.80
N PHE A 405 12.96 -27.63 12.83
CA PHE A 405 13.14 -28.59 11.72
C PHE A 405 11.83 -29.00 11.01
N SER A 406 10.98 -28.03 10.65
CA SER A 406 9.80 -28.30 9.83
C SER A 406 9.84 -27.55 8.51
N THR A 407 9.60 -28.25 7.41
CA THR A 407 9.32 -27.62 6.12
C THR A 407 7.92 -27.00 6.14
N LEU A 408 7.77 -25.77 5.65
CA LEU A 408 6.48 -25.10 5.57
C LEU A 408 5.70 -25.65 4.38
N SER A 409 4.42 -25.98 4.59
CA SER A 409 3.51 -26.30 3.48
C SER A 409 3.19 -25.04 2.67
N VAL A 410 2.74 -25.22 1.43
CA VAL A 410 2.27 -24.11 0.58
C VAL A 410 1.17 -23.29 1.27
N GLN A 411 0.26 -23.96 1.98
CA GLN A 411 -0.80 -23.30 2.76
C GLN A 411 -0.22 -22.49 3.93
N THR A 412 0.84 -22.97 4.57
CA THR A 412 1.50 -22.22 5.65
C THR A 412 2.23 -21.00 5.10
N LEU A 413 2.87 -21.12 3.92
CA LEU A 413 3.50 -19.97 3.25
C LEU A 413 2.46 -18.92 2.84
N LYS A 414 1.31 -19.33 2.28
CA LYS A 414 0.20 -18.43 1.95
C LYS A 414 -0.32 -17.73 3.20
N LEU A 415 -0.52 -18.46 4.30
CA LEU A 415 -0.94 -17.87 5.57
C LEU A 415 0.08 -16.85 6.11
N ASN A 416 1.38 -17.16 6.05
CA ASN A 416 2.43 -16.21 6.44
C ASN A 416 2.36 -14.91 5.61
N GLN A 417 2.15 -15.02 4.30
CA GLN A 417 2.05 -13.87 3.40
C GLN A 417 0.86 -12.97 3.73
N GLU A 418 -0.32 -13.54 4.00
CA GLU A 418 -1.50 -12.74 4.33
C GLU A 418 -1.37 -12.04 5.71
N ILE A 419 -0.75 -12.70 6.69
CA ILE A 419 -0.45 -12.08 8.00
C ILE A 419 0.56 -10.94 7.86
N GLU A 420 1.59 -11.14 7.04
CA GLU A 420 2.59 -10.11 6.75
C GLU A 420 1.95 -8.90 6.08
N LYS A 421 1.11 -9.09 5.05
CA LYS A 421 0.36 -8.01 4.39
C LYS A 421 -0.52 -7.26 5.38
N PHE A 422 -1.28 -7.96 6.21
CA PHE A 422 -2.10 -7.33 7.25
C PHE A 422 -1.27 -6.49 8.22
N SER A 423 -0.16 -7.03 8.72
CA SER A 423 0.72 -6.33 9.66
C SER A 423 1.38 -5.10 9.05
N LYS A 424 1.71 -5.15 7.74
CA LYS A 424 2.33 -4.06 7.00
C LYS A 424 1.35 -2.97 6.58
N TYR A 425 0.11 -3.32 6.21
CA TYR A 425 -0.79 -2.37 5.52
C TYR A 425 -2.13 -2.12 6.23
N GLY A 426 -2.50 -2.92 7.22
CA GLY A 426 -3.71 -2.68 8.01
C GLY A 426 -3.62 -1.35 8.76
N GLN A 427 -4.72 -0.59 8.77
CA GLN A 427 -4.79 0.76 9.35
C GLN A 427 -6.04 0.91 10.21
N TYR A 428 -5.86 1.29 11.48
CA TYR A 428 -6.98 1.53 12.39
C TYR A 428 -8.00 2.56 11.85
N THR A 429 -7.51 3.55 11.10
CA THR A 429 -8.30 4.63 10.50
C THR A 429 -9.00 4.23 9.20
N ASN A 430 -8.63 3.10 8.59
CA ASN A 430 -9.25 2.56 7.38
C ASN A 430 -9.87 1.18 7.68
N PRO A 431 -11.05 1.14 8.33
CA PRO A 431 -11.66 -0.10 8.78
C PRO A 431 -12.07 -1.03 7.63
N GLU A 432 -12.48 -0.51 6.46
CA GLU A 432 -12.83 -1.32 5.29
C GLU A 432 -11.63 -2.12 4.78
N TYR A 433 -10.54 -1.43 4.46
CA TYR A 433 -9.33 -2.08 3.95
C TYR A 433 -8.73 -3.06 4.96
N THR A 434 -8.78 -2.69 6.24
CA THR A 434 -8.31 -3.56 7.33
C THR A 434 -9.19 -4.81 7.48
N CYS A 435 -10.51 -4.69 7.34
CA CYS A 435 -11.42 -5.83 7.28
C CYS A 435 -11.08 -6.76 6.11
N ASP A 436 -10.84 -6.22 4.92
CA ASP A 436 -10.50 -7.03 3.74
C ASP A 436 -9.22 -7.86 3.96
N LEU A 437 -8.19 -7.25 4.55
CA LEU A 437 -6.95 -7.94 4.91
C LEU A 437 -7.19 -9.06 5.95
N LEU A 438 -8.02 -8.82 6.97
CA LEU A 438 -8.39 -9.82 7.96
C LEU A 438 -9.20 -10.98 7.35
N LEU A 439 -10.11 -10.69 6.41
CA LEU A 439 -10.86 -11.70 5.68
C LEU A 439 -9.95 -12.56 4.80
N ASN A 440 -8.88 -11.99 4.23
CA ASN A 440 -7.88 -12.77 3.50
C ASN A 440 -7.09 -13.71 4.41
N ILE A 441 -6.73 -13.28 5.61
CA ILE A 441 -6.16 -14.18 6.63
C ILE A 441 -7.16 -15.29 6.97
N GLN A 442 -8.44 -14.95 7.20
CA GLN A 442 -9.46 -15.97 7.53
C GLN A 442 -9.61 -17.01 6.41
N LYS A 443 -9.65 -16.58 5.14
CA LYS A 443 -9.67 -17.49 3.99
C LYS A 443 -8.43 -18.40 3.98
N ALA A 444 -7.24 -17.86 4.24
CA ALA A 444 -6.01 -18.64 4.32
C ALA A 444 -6.03 -19.65 5.48
N ILE A 445 -6.60 -19.29 6.65
CA ILE A 445 -6.80 -20.20 7.77
C ILE A 445 -7.77 -21.33 7.40
N ASP A 446 -8.89 -21.03 6.75
CA ASP A 446 -9.88 -22.02 6.34
C ASP A 446 -9.30 -23.00 5.31
N GLU A 447 -8.51 -22.51 4.35
CA GLU A 447 -7.75 -23.34 3.41
C GLU A 447 -6.72 -24.22 4.11
N TRP A 448 -5.98 -23.67 5.07
CA TRP A 448 -5.00 -24.39 5.85
C TRP A 448 -5.64 -25.51 6.68
N ASN A 449 -6.77 -25.23 7.34
CA ASN A 449 -7.52 -26.21 8.12
C ASN A 449 -8.08 -27.32 7.22
N ARG A 450 -8.65 -26.96 6.06
CA ARG A 450 -9.18 -27.92 5.07
C ARG A 450 -8.09 -28.88 4.59
N TYR A 451 -6.91 -28.35 4.26
CA TYR A 451 -5.77 -29.16 3.83
C TYR A 451 -5.35 -30.19 4.89
N HIS A 452 -5.22 -29.79 6.16
CA HIS A 452 -4.80 -30.70 7.23
C HIS A 452 -5.90 -31.70 7.62
N GLN A 453 -7.17 -31.33 7.49
CA GLN A 453 -8.30 -32.26 7.65
C GLN A 453 -8.33 -33.32 6.54
N GLN A 454 -8.19 -32.91 5.28
CA GLN A 454 -8.26 -33.80 4.12
C GLN A 454 -7.03 -34.72 4.01
N SER A 455 -5.85 -34.19 4.28
CA SER A 455 -4.60 -34.96 4.28
C SER A 455 -4.47 -35.91 5.48
N LYS A 456 -5.31 -35.73 6.52
CA LYS A 456 -5.20 -36.42 7.83
C LYS A 456 -3.83 -36.22 8.51
N ILE A 457 -3.07 -35.22 8.09
CA ILE A 457 -1.76 -34.88 8.68
C ILE A 457 -2.02 -33.90 9.83
N THR A 458 -1.70 -34.31 11.06
CA THR A 458 -1.73 -33.41 12.21
C THR A 458 -0.56 -32.44 12.14
N SER A 459 -0.85 -31.14 12.25
CA SER A 459 0.19 -30.12 12.25
C SER A 459 0.51 -29.66 13.67
N LYS A 460 1.80 -29.61 13.99
CA LYS A 460 2.31 -29.02 15.25
C LYS A 460 1.94 -27.53 15.40
N ARG A 461 1.47 -26.88 14.32
CA ARG A 461 1.05 -25.47 14.30
C ARG A 461 -0.43 -25.24 14.61
N GLN A 462 -1.24 -26.28 14.82
CA GLN A 462 -2.69 -26.12 15.03
C GLN A 462 -3.02 -25.15 16.17
N SER A 463 -2.30 -25.21 17.30
CA SER A 463 -2.51 -24.29 18.42
C SER A 463 -2.26 -22.83 18.03
N ALA A 464 -1.17 -22.57 17.30
CA ALA A 464 -0.86 -21.24 16.79
C ALA A 464 -1.93 -20.74 15.80
N VAL A 465 -2.41 -21.62 14.92
CA VAL A 465 -3.50 -21.29 13.98
C VAL A 465 -4.79 -20.95 14.73
N ASN A 466 -5.15 -21.71 15.75
CA ASN A 466 -6.34 -21.44 16.57
C ASN A 466 -6.24 -20.10 17.32
N ASN A 467 -5.04 -19.78 17.84
CA ASN A 467 -4.79 -18.50 18.51
C ASN A 467 -4.86 -17.31 17.55
N LEU A 468 -4.22 -17.44 16.38
CA LEU A 468 -4.32 -16.47 15.30
C LEU A 468 -5.79 -16.27 14.90
N GLU A 469 -6.53 -17.35 14.67
CA GLU A 469 -7.92 -17.29 14.25
C GLU A 469 -8.78 -16.58 15.30
N LYS A 470 -8.56 -16.84 16.58
CA LYS A 470 -9.24 -16.12 17.67
C LYS A 470 -8.98 -14.62 17.58
N ARG A 471 -7.73 -14.18 17.42
CA ARG A 471 -7.37 -12.76 17.29
C ARG A 471 -7.97 -12.12 16.04
N VAL A 472 -7.88 -12.80 14.89
CA VAL A 472 -8.48 -12.35 13.62
C VAL A 472 -9.97 -12.14 13.78
N GLN A 473 -10.68 -13.10 14.40
CA GLN A 473 -12.11 -12.98 14.61
C GLN A 473 -12.47 -11.83 15.56
N GLN A 474 -11.71 -11.60 16.63
CA GLN A 474 -11.91 -10.45 17.52
C GLN A 474 -11.73 -9.12 16.80
N GLN A 475 -10.69 -9.00 15.95
CA GLN A 475 -10.47 -7.79 15.17
C GLN A 475 -11.55 -7.58 14.10
N LEU A 476 -12.01 -8.64 13.43
CA LEU A 476 -13.14 -8.57 12.50
C LEU A 476 -14.40 -8.04 13.19
N ILE A 477 -14.72 -8.50 14.41
CA ILE A 477 -15.86 -7.99 15.17
C ILE A 477 -15.69 -6.50 15.44
N TYR A 478 -14.50 -6.06 15.87
CA TYR A 478 -14.19 -4.66 16.13
C TYR A 478 -14.45 -3.77 14.89
N TYR A 479 -13.82 -4.12 13.76
CA TYR A 479 -13.88 -3.29 12.56
C TYR A 479 -15.24 -3.36 11.86
N THR A 480 -15.88 -4.53 11.79
CA THR A 480 -17.26 -4.67 11.29
C THR A 480 -18.23 -3.83 12.12
N THR A 481 -18.07 -3.81 13.45
CA THR A 481 -18.89 -2.95 14.30
C THR A 481 -18.64 -1.48 14.04
N LYS A 482 -17.37 -1.07 13.88
CA LYS A 482 -17.02 0.32 13.55
C LYS A 482 -17.67 0.77 12.25
N LEU A 483 -17.69 -0.08 11.21
CA LEU A 483 -18.37 0.17 9.95
C LEU A 483 -19.89 0.28 10.12
N LEU A 484 -20.50 -0.67 10.81
CA LEU A 484 -21.94 -0.68 11.06
C LEU A 484 -22.39 0.55 11.85
N LEU A 485 -21.68 0.92 12.91
CA LEU A 485 -21.98 2.10 13.70
C LEU A 485 -21.76 3.41 12.93
N ARG A 486 -20.82 3.44 11.99
CA ARG A 486 -20.65 4.58 11.08
C ARG A 486 -21.91 4.76 10.22
N ASN A 487 -22.39 3.69 9.59
CA ASN A 487 -23.60 3.73 8.76
C ASN A 487 -24.82 4.15 9.59
N LEU A 488 -24.98 3.57 10.79
CA LEU A 488 -26.09 3.93 11.69
C LEU A 488 -26.01 5.37 12.21
N SER A 489 -24.81 5.96 12.27
CA SER A 489 -24.63 7.34 12.77
C SER A 489 -25.25 8.41 11.88
N GLU A 490 -25.56 8.07 10.63
CA GLU A 490 -26.24 8.93 9.66
C GLU A 490 -27.76 8.99 9.90
N GLU A 491 -28.32 8.08 10.70
CA GLU A 491 -29.75 8.02 10.97
C GLU A 491 -30.16 8.75 12.29
N PRO A 492 -31.41 9.25 12.40
CA PRO A 492 -31.86 9.98 13.60
C PRO A 492 -31.97 9.08 14.84
N MET A 493 -31.11 9.25 15.85
CA MET A 493 -31.10 8.39 17.05
C MET A 493 -31.24 9.16 18.38
N PRO A 494 -31.69 8.52 19.47
CA PRO A 494 -31.77 9.13 20.80
C PRO A 494 -30.41 9.68 21.28
N GLU A 495 -30.43 10.82 21.97
CA GLU A 495 -29.22 11.57 22.38
C GLU A 495 -28.16 10.73 23.13
N PRO A 496 -28.51 9.85 24.10
CA PRO A 496 -27.51 9.03 24.80
C PRO A 496 -26.79 8.06 23.87
N GLN A 497 -27.54 7.46 22.93
CA GLN A 497 -27.00 6.51 21.96
C GLN A 497 -26.14 7.22 20.92
N GLN A 498 -26.59 8.41 20.47
CA GLN A 498 -25.80 9.26 19.59
C GLN A 498 -24.46 9.63 20.22
N LYS A 499 -24.46 9.93 21.52
CA LYS A 499 -23.24 10.23 22.27
C LYS A 499 -22.29 9.03 22.30
N TRP A 500 -22.76 7.83 22.62
CA TRP A 500 -21.93 6.63 22.63
C TRP A 500 -21.34 6.30 21.27
N VAL A 501 -22.17 6.28 20.23
CA VAL A 501 -21.74 6.00 18.85
C VAL A 501 -20.68 7.02 18.41
N LYS A 502 -20.94 8.31 18.62
CA LYS A 502 -19.95 9.36 18.31
C LYS A 502 -18.67 9.21 19.10
N GLN A 503 -18.72 8.86 20.39
CA GLN A 503 -17.52 8.68 21.20
C GLN A 503 -16.71 7.44 20.81
N PHE A 504 -17.38 6.33 20.50
CA PHE A 504 -16.76 5.10 20.00
C PHE A 504 -16.07 5.32 18.64
N LEU A 505 -16.78 5.92 17.68
CA LEU A 505 -16.24 6.22 16.35
C LEU A 505 -15.05 7.19 16.41
N LYS A 506 -15.05 8.13 17.38
CA LYS A 506 -13.92 9.04 17.66
C LYS A 506 -12.81 8.41 18.50
N GLY A 507 -12.91 7.13 18.87
CA GLY A 507 -11.96 6.43 19.73
C GLY A 507 -11.86 6.99 21.15
N LYS A 508 -12.81 7.82 21.60
CA LYS A 508 -12.84 8.35 22.99
C LYS A 508 -13.35 7.33 24.00
N MET A 509 -13.93 6.25 23.48
CA MET A 509 -14.57 5.18 24.21
C MET A 509 -14.23 3.88 23.48
N ASP A 510 -13.68 2.91 24.21
CA ASP A 510 -13.52 1.56 23.70
C ASP A 510 -14.78 0.72 23.97
N ILE A 511 -14.75 -0.54 23.53
CA ILE A 511 -15.88 -1.46 23.68
C ILE A 511 -16.25 -1.64 25.14
N ALA A 512 -15.27 -1.86 26.01
CA ALA A 512 -15.48 -2.11 27.44
C ALA A 512 -16.08 -0.89 28.14
N LYS A 513 -15.67 0.33 27.78
CA LYS A 513 -16.28 1.54 28.32
C LYS A 513 -17.68 1.79 27.77
N ALA A 514 -17.91 1.56 26.48
CA ALA A 514 -19.25 1.65 25.89
C ALA A 514 -20.23 0.67 26.56
N ALA A 515 -19.76 -0.54 26.82
CA ALA A 515 -20.47 -1.57 27.54
C ALA A 515 -20.92 -1.14 28.94
N GLN A 516 -20.00 -0.56 29.72
CA GLN A 516 -20.30 -0.06 31.06
C GLN A 516 -21.35 1.05 31.03
N GLU A 517 -21.25 1.99 30.09
CA GLU A 517 -22.23 3.07 29.95
C GLU A 517 -23.61 2.54 29.51
N ILE A 518 -23.64 1.56 28.62
CA ILE A 518 -24.89 0.89 28.19
C ILE A 518 -25.52 0.12 29.36
N ALA A 519 -24.72 -0.61 30.13
CA ALA A 519 -25.20 -1.33 31.32
C ALA A 519 -25.72 -0.36 32.39
N ALA A 520 -25.02 0.75 32.64
CA ALA A 520 -25.45 1.79 33.56
C ALA A 520 -26.75 2.48 33.09
N PHE A 521 -26.89 2.70 31.78
CA PHE A 521 -28.12 3.22 31.20
C PHE A 521 -29.28 2.23 31.31
N LYS A 522 -29.05 0.95 31.01
CA LYS A 522 -30.05 -0.11 31.21
C LYS A 522 -30.47 -0.20 32.67
N ASN A 523 -29.55 -0.12 33.62
CA ASN A 523 -29.87 -0.13 35.05
C ASN A 523 -30.69 1.11 35.47
N LYS A 524 -30.49 2.26 34.82
CA LYS A 524 -31.35 3.44 34.99
C LYS A 524 -32.73 3.26 34.35
N GLU A 525 -32.85 2.65 33.17
CA GLU A 525 -34.15 2.30 32.55
C GLU A 525 -34.89 1.16 33.28
N ILE A 526 -34.18 0.21 33.90
CA ILE A 526 -34.74 -0.92 34.67
C ILE A 526 -35.38 -0.47 35.98
N SER A 527 -35.11 0.77 36.45
CA SER A 527 -35.95 1.41 37.47
C SER A 527 -37.41 1.64 37.02
N PHE A 528 -37.73 1.37 35.74
CA PHE A 528 -39.08 1.41 35.17
C PHE A 528 -39.60 0.10 34.57
N HIS A 529 -38.81 -0.98 34.46
CA HIS A 529 -39.34 -2.30 34.03
C HIS A 529 -38.53 -3.48 34.62
N LYS A 530 -39.16 -4.22 35.55
CA LYS A 530 -38.75 -5.57 35.96
C LYS A 530 -39.11 -6.58 34.87
N SER A 531 -38.13 -7.06 34.10
CA SER A 531 -38.01 -8.47 33.66
C SER A 531 -36.93 -8.61 32.57
N TRP A 532 -35.70 -8.95 32.95
CA TRP A 532 -34.74 -9.60 32.06
C TRP A 532 -34.25 -10.86 32.78
N PRO A 533 -34.42 -12.07 32.20
CA PRO A 533 -33.90 -13.27 32.83
C PRO A 533 -32.38 -13.33 32.70
N ASN A 534 -31.74 -13.76 33.78
CA ASN A 534 -30.34 -14.17 33.78
C ASN A 534 -30.20 -15.43 32.91
N GLU A 535 -29.99 -15.27 31.60
CA GLU A 535 -29.68 -16.38 30.70
C GLU A 535 -28.16 -16.54 30.53
N THR A 536 -27.71 -17.79 30.52
CA THR A 536 -26.31 -18.15 30.30
C THR A 536 -25.81 -17.69 28.92
N PRO A 537 -24.48 -17.49 28.73
CA PRO A 537 -23.93 -16.92 27.49
C PRO A 537 -24.40 -17.62 26.21
N GLU A 538 -24.58 -18.94 26.24
CA GLU A 538 -24.99 -19.78 25.10
C GLU A 538 -26.47 -19.66 24.72
N LEU A 539 -27.37 -19.35 25.66
CA LEU A 539 -28.82 -19.14 25.38
C LEU A 539 -29.09 -17.74 24.83
N ALA A 540 -28.35 -16.75 25.31
CA ALA A 540 -28.43 -15.39 24.80
C ALA A 540 -27.87 -15.24 23.37
N GLU A 541 -27.03 -16.16 22.88
CA GLU A 541 -26.54 -16.21 21.49
C GLU A 541 -27.67 -16.42 20.46
N GLY A 542 -28.61 -17.32 20.74
CA GLY A 542 -29.74 -17.61 19.85
C GLY A 542 -30.76 -16.47 19.80
N SER A 543 -31.02 -15.85 20.95
CA SER A 543 -31.94 -14.71 21.07
C SER A 543 -31.42 -13.47 20.32
N ILE A 544 -30.11 -13.18 20.38
CA ILE A 544 -29.54 -11.99 19.76
C ILE A 544 -29.35 -12.16 18.25
N SER A 545 -28.91 -13.33 17.76
CA SER A 545 -28.82 -13.62 16.32
C SER A 545 -30.20 -13.59 15.65
N ASN A 546 -31.24 -14.12 16.33
CA ASN A 546 -32.62 -14.00 15.87
C ASN A 546 -33.13 -12.55 15.88
N ARG A 547 -32.77 -11.74 16.89
CA ARG A 547 -33.16 -10.31 16.95
C ARG A 547 -32.52 -9.48 15.84
N LEU A 548 -31.23 -9.68 15.56
CA LEU A 548 -30.56 -9.03 14.42
C LEU A 548 -31.18 -9.45 13.07
N THR A 549 -31.54 -10.73 12.93
CA THR A 549 -32.20 -11.27 11.73
C THR A 549 -33.66 -10.81 11.58
N THR A 550 -34.32 -10.42 12.67
CA THR A 550 -35.69 -9.87 12.64
C THR A 550 -35.70 -8.36 12.29
N VAL A 551 -34.59 -7.68 12.52
CA VAL A 551 -34.37 -6.26 12.17
C VAL A 551 -33.99 -6.11 10.69
N ALA A 552 -33.17 -7.03 10.20
CA ALA A 552 -32.79 -7.21 8.80
C ALA A 552 -33.93 -7.25 7.77
N SER A 553 -35.14 -7.63 8.19
CA SER A 553 -36.25 -7.98 7.30
C SER A 553 -37.15 -6.80 6.86
N GLY A 554 -36.70 -5.55 7.01
CA GLY A 554 -37.23 -4.42 6.24
C GLY A 554 -38.36 -3.60 6.88
N ARG A 555 -38.31 -3.35 8.20
CA ARG A 555 -39.09 -2.22 8.78
C ARG A 555 -38.25 -0.94 8.73
N PRO A 556 -38.83 0.24 8.47
CA PRO A 556 -38.08 1.51 8.50
C PRO A 556 -37.35 1.64 9.84
N PHE A 557 -36.05 1.98 9.79
CA PHE A 557 -35.14 2.04 10.95
C PHE A 557 -35.65 2.95 12.08
N PHE A 558 -36.50 3.93 11.75
CA PHE A 558 -37.21 4.77 12.70
C PHE A 558 -38.69 4.86 12.33
N SER A 559 -39.56 4.45 13.25
CA SER A 559 -40.94 4.95 13.26
C SER A 559 -40.95 6.28 14.01
N ALA A 560 -41.76 7.26 13.58
CA ALA A 560 -41.85 8.57 14.25
C ALA A 560 -42.19 8.48 15.76
N ASN A 561 -42.73 7.34 16.21
CA ASN A 561 -43.07 7.07 17.62
C ASN A 561 -41.96 6.36 18.43
N SER A 562 -40.82 5.99 17.84
CA SER A 562 -39.72 5.28 18.52
C SER A 562 -38.53 6.15 18.94
N ILE A 563 -38.59 7.46 18.69
CA ILE A 563 -37.50 8.42 19.00
C ILE A 563 -37.25 8.55 20.52
N GLN A 564 -38.18 8.09 21.37
CA GLN A 564 -38.08 8.16 22.83
C GLN A 564 -37.56 6.89 23.53
N LYS A 565 -37.27 5.79 22.82
CA LYS A 565 -36.83 4.53 23.44
C LYS A 565 -35.52 4.03 22.82
N SER A 566 -34.68 3.42 23.65
CA SER A 566 -33.39 2.85 23.24
C SER A 566 -33.52 2.00 21.97
N ASN A 567 -32.73 2.30 20.93
CA ASN A 567 -32.64 1.44 19.75
C ASN A 567 -32.08 0.07 20.17
N PRO A 568 -32.88 -1.01 20.11
CA PRO A 568 -32.47 -2.33 20.59
C PRO A 568 -31.31 -2.90 19.77
N ILE A 569 -31.07 -2.39 18.56
CA ILE A 569 -30.01 -2.82 17.64
C ILE A 569 -28.66 -2.31 18.13
N ILE A 570 -28.54 -1.02 18.46
CA ILE A 570 -27.29 -0.43 18.96
C ILE A 570 -26.88 -1.13 20.26
N SER A 571 -27.83 -1.31 21.19
CA SER A 571 -27.57 -2.06 22.41
C SER A 571 -27.21 -3.52 22.15
N ALA A 572 -27.86 -4.21 21.20
CA ALA A 572 -27.52 -5.59 20.84
C ALA A 572 -26.13 -5.70 20.19
N ILE A 573 -25.74 -4.73 19.35
CA ILE A 573 -24.41 -4.66 18.74
C ILE A 573 -23.35 -4.58 19.84
N PHE A 574 -23.44 -3.60 20.74
CA PHE A 574 -22.46 -3.49 21.83
C PHE A 574 -22.47 -4.71 22.76
N GLU A 575 -23.63 -5.31 23.04
CA GLU A 575 -23.70 -6.57 23.81
C GLU A 575 -23.00 -7.74 23.14
N LEU A 576 -23.08 -7.86 21.82
CA LEU A 576 -22.35 -8.88 21.07
C LEU A 576 -20.85 -8.68 21.16
N ILE A 577 -20.39 -7.42 21.09
CA ILE A 577 -18.96 -7.15 21.18
C ILE A 577 -18.44 -7.46 22.60
N ILE A 578 -19.17 -7.11 23.66
CA ILE A 578 -18.79 -7.47 25.04
C ILE A 578 -18.60 -8.98 25.17
N LYS A 579 -19.58 -9.74 24.67
CA LYS A 579 -19.53 -11.21 24.72
C LYS A 579 -18.37 -11.76 23.91
N SER A 580 -17.96 -11.06 22.85
CA SER A 580 -16.83 -11.47 22.02
C SER A 580 -15.48 -11.47 22.75
N GLU A 581 -15.28 -10.63 23.77
CA GLU A 581 -13.98 -10.56 24.48
C GLU A 581 -13.63 -11.87 25.20
N GLN A 582 -14.64 -12.59 25.69
CA GLN A 582 -14.50 -13.86 26.41
C GLN A 582 -15.04 -15.07 25.63
N ALA A 583 -15.50 -14.85 24.39
CA ALA A 583 -16.11 -15.88 23.58
C ALA A 583 -15.13 -16.98 23.16
N SER A 584 -15.65 -18.21 23.04
CA SER A 584 -14.98 -19.28 22.32
C SER A 584 -14.83 -18.92 20.84
N LEU A 585 -13.86 -19.53 20.16
CA LEU A 585 -13.67 -19.33 18.71
C LEU A 585 -14.95 -19.63 17.90
N LYS A 586 -15.69 -20.67 18.29
CA LYS A 586 -16.98 -21.02 17.68
C LYS A 586 -18.01 -19.91 17.84
N ALA A 587 -18.09 -19.30 19.03
CA ALA A 587 -18.98 -18.17 19.29
C ALA A 587 -18.56 -16.91 18.51
N LEU A 588 -17.25 -16.61 18.45
CA LEU A 588 -16.72 -15.50 17.65
C LEU A 588 -17.13 -15.57 16.18
N LYS A 589 -17.00 -16.76 15.55
CA LYS A 589 -17.43 -16.96 14.16
C LYS A 589 -18.92 -16.70 13.94
N LYS A 590 -19.78 -17.13 14.87
CA LYS A 590 -21.23 -16.85 14.80
C LYS A 590 -21.54 -15.36 14.93
N ILE A 591 -20.84 -14.66 15.82
CA ILE A 591 -21.01 -13.21 16.02
C ILE A 591 -20.61 -12.48 14.73
N ASN A 592 -19.45 -12.81 14.14
CA ASN A 592 -19.02 -12.21 12.88
C ASN A 592 -20.00 -12.48 11.73
N ALA A 593 -20.50 -13.71 11.59
CA ALA A 593 -21.52 -14.02 10.57
C ALA A 593 -22.80 -13.19 10.75
N SER A 594 -23.21 -12.96 12.01
CA SER A 594 -24.39 -12.14 12.32
C SER A 594 -24.15 -10.66 12.01
N LEU A 595 -22.99 -10.11 12.37
CA LEU A 595 -22.63 -8.72 12.09
C LEU A 595 -22.47 -8.45 10.60
N ALA A 596 -21.81 -9.35 9.87
CA ALA A 596 -21.62 -9.22 8.42
C ALA A 596 -22.96 -9.22 7.67
N LYS A 597 -23.91 -10.08 8.09
CA LYS A 597 -25.25 -10.10 7.53
C LYS A 597 -25.97 -8.74 7.70
N VAL A 598 -25.93 -8.19 8.91
CA VAL A 598 -26.54 -6.88 9.21
C VAL A 598 -25.87 -5.76 8.41
N LEU A 599 -24.54 -5.79 8.26
CA LEU A 599 -23.81 -4.80 7.49
C LEU A 599 -24.25 -4.80 6.01
N ILE A 600 -24.29 -5.98 5.37
CA ILE A 600 -24.76 -6.14 3.98
C ILE A 600 -26.20 -5.66 3.82
N GLU A 601 -27.06 -5.91 4.79
CA GLU A 601 -28.46 -5.47 4.76
C GLU A 601 -28.59 -3.95 4.97
N SER A 602 -27.70 -3.33 5.74
CA SER A 602 -27.63 -1.87 5.93
C SER A 602 -27.10 -1.11 4.71
N GLU A 603 -26.30 -1.77 3.86
CA GLU A 603 -25.74 -1.17 2.64
C GLU A 603 -26.70 -1.24 1.43
N LYS A 604 -27.83 -1.97 1.54
CA LYS A 604 -28.85 -1.95 0.50
C LYS A 604 -29.48 -0.55 0.45
N PRO A 605 -29.45 0.15 -0.70
CA PRO A 605 -30.09 1.45 -0.80
C PRO A 605 -31.59 1.26 -0.55
N THR A 606 -32.15 2.09 0.35
CA THR A 606 -33.58 2.24 0.57
C THR A 606 -34.23 2.89 -0.67
N LYS A 607 -34.16 2.20 -1.82
CA LYS A 607 -35.00 2.45 -2.99
C LYS A 607 -36.33 1.75 -2.75
N GLN A 608 -37.14 2.31 -1.87
CA GLN A 608 -38.60 2.22 -1.89
C GLN A 608 -39.12 3.04 -0.71
N ILE A 609 -40.24 3.72 -0.93
CA ILE A 609 -40.96 4.63 -0.03
C ILE A 609 -40.49 6.10 -0.13
N PHE A 610 -40.75 6.72 -1.28
CA PHE A 610 -41.56 7.94 -1.40
C PHE A 610 -42.14 7.98 -2.82
N LEU A 611 -43.15 7.14 -3.04
CA LEU A 611 -44.23 7.42 -3.98
C LEU A 611 -45.51 7.30 -3.17
N GLY A 612 -46.11 8.45 -2.93
CA GLY A 612 -47.36 8.71 -2.24
C GLY A 612 -47.66 10.16 -2.46
#